data_AF-K4FTH7-F1
#
_entry.id   AF-K4FTH7-F1
#
_cell.length_a   1.000
_cell.length_b   1.000
_cell.length_c   1.000
_cell.angle_alpha   90.00
_cell.angle_beta   90.00
_cell.angle_gamma   90.00
#
_symmetry.space_group_name_H-M   'P 1'
#
loop_
_entity.id
_entity.type
_entity.pdbx_description
1 polymer ?
#
loop_
_entity_poly.entity_id
_entity_poly.type
_entity_poly.pdbx_seq_one_letter_code
_entity_poly.pdbx_strand_id
1 'polypeptide(L)'
;MSPEVALNRISPALRPFISSVVRNGKIGLDATNILKITDLKSGCTSLTPGPCCDRFKLHIPYAGETLKWDIIFNCHYPDLPPDFIFGEDVDFLPEPTTLHHLNAWNSQNPDCLLLVIKELVQQYYRYQCDRLHESSRLMFEYTALQEGPEFGDNMEIYAGRKNNWTGEFSARFLLKLPVDFSNIPTYLLKDPTIDPGEDVALLSVSFEDAEATQVFPKLYLSPRIEQGVVEYDAEGFTKLTLLLMWKDFCFLVHNLPLYFPRDQPTLTFQSVYHFTSSGQLYQQIQKSYPYSPRWDGNEMAKRAKAYFKTYVPQFQEAAFANGKL
;
A
#
# COMPACT_ATOMS: atom_id res chain seq x y z
N MET A 1 -5.34 12.18 -16.61
CA MET A 1 -5.26 13.65 -16.49
C MET A 1 -4.53 13.96 -15.20
N SER A 2 -3.56 14.88 -15.19
CA SER A 2 -2.92 15.26 -13.92
C SER A 2 -3.91 16.02 -13.03
N PRO A 3 -3.75 15.97 -11.70
CA PRO A 3 -4.55 16.76 -10.76
C PRO A 3 -4.66 18.24 -11.12
N GLU A 4 -3.55 18.86 -11.52
CA GLU A 4 -3.49 20.28 -11.85
C GLU A 4 -4.36 20.63 -13.06
N VAL A 5 -4.35 19.78 -14.09
CA VAL A 5 -5.19 19.96 -15.29
C VAL A 5 -6.67 19.79 -14.94
N ALA A 6 -6.99 18.85 -14.05
CA ALA A 6 -8.36 18.67 -13.56
C ALA A 6 -8.84 19.91 -12.78
N LEU A 7 -8.02 20.41 -11.84
CA LEU A 7 -8.35 21.58 -11.01
C LEU A 7 -8.61 22.85 -11.83
N ASN A 8 -7.91 23.03 -12.95
CA ASN A 8 -8.11 24.19 -13.85
C ASN A 8 -9.49 24.21 -14.52
N ARG A 9 -10.16 23.07 -14.66
CA ARG A 9 -11.49 22.95 -15.28
C ARG A 9 -12.64 23.11 -14.29
N ILE A 10 -12.36 22.91 -13.00
CA ILE A 10 -13.36 22.98 -11.93
C ILE A 10 -13.73 24.45 -11.64
N SER A 11 -15.00 24.66 -11.27
CA SER A 11 -15.49 25.97 -10.81
C SER A 11 -14.61 26.54 -9.69
N PRO A 12 -14.16 27.81 -9.77
CA PRO A 12 -13.26 28.40 -8.78
C PRO A 12 -13.72 28.25 -7.33
N ALA A 13 -15.03 28.34 -7.07
CA ALA A 13 -15.60 28.24 -5.73
C ALA A 13 -15.45 26.84 -5.12
N LEU A 14 -15.40 25.78 -5.94
CA LEU A 14 -15.29 24.39 -5.49
C LEU A 14 -13.84 23.92 -5.40
N ARG A 15 -12.90 24.59 -6.08
CA ARG A 15 -11.48 24.19 -6.13
C ARG A 15 -10.83 23.94 -4.78
N PRO A 16 -11.10 24.73 -3.71
CA PRO A 16 -10.48 24.48 -2.40
C PRO A 16 -10.78 23.08 -1.88
N PHE A 17 -12.04 22.61 -2.01
CA PHE A 17 -12.47 21.30 -1.54
C PHE A 17 -11.76 20.18 -2.29
N ILE A 18 -11.77 20.25 -3.62
CA ILE A 18 -11.13 19.24 -4.47
C ILE A 18 -9.61 19.25 -4.32
N SER A 19 -9.00 20.44 -4.17
CA SER A 19 -7.57 20.56 -3.94
C SER A 19 -7.16 19.94 -2.61
N SER A 20 -7.96 20.09 -1.55
CA SER A 20 -7.71 19.41 -0.28
C SER A 20 -7.78 17.90 -0.46
N VAL A 21 -8.82 17.37 -1.13
CA VAL A 21 -8.95 15.93 -1.39
C VAL A 21 -7.74 15.37 -2.15
N VAL A 22 -7.29 16.02 -3.22
CA VAL A 22 -6.19 15.46 -4.02
C VAL A 22 -4.82 15.60 -3.32
N ARG A 23 -4.61 16.65 -2.52
CA ARG A 23 -3.31 16.90 -1.86
C ARG A 23 -3.19 16.21 -0.50
N ASN A 24 -4.29 16.18 0.25
CA ASN A 24 -4.33 15.73 1.64
C ASN A 24 -5.09 14.40 1.80
N GLY A 25 -5.73 13.90 0.75
CA GLY A 25 -6.58 12.71 0.77
C GLY A 25 -5.81 11.40 0.84
N LYS A 26 -5.01 11.24 1.89
CA LYS A 26 -4.57 9.92 2.34
C LYS A 26 -5.77 9.28 3.03
N ILE A 27 -6.43 8.37 2.31
CA ILE A 27 -7.60 7.64 2.78
C ILE A 27 -7.25 6.17 2.73
N GLY A 28 -7.53 5.47 3.82
CA GLY A 28 -7.26 4.05 3.93
C GLY A 28 -5.79 3.69 4.09
N LEU A 29 -5.49 2.39 3.99
CA LEU A 29 -4.15 1.82 4.15
C LEU A 29 -3.30 1.92 2.89
N ASP A 30 -3.93 1.90 1.71
CA ASP A 30 -3.25 2.11 0.43
C ASP A 30 -3.06 3.60 0.11
N ALA A 31 -2.64 4.37 1.12
CA ALA A 31 -2.34 5.80 0.98
C ALA A 31 -1.13 6.08 0.06
N THR A 32 -0.47 5.05 -0.46
CA THR A 32 0.56 5.16 -1.50
C THR A 32 -0.05 5.47 -2.87
N ASN A 33 -1.30 5.04 -3.11
CA ASN A 33 -2.07 5.45 -4.27
C ASN A 33 -2.79 6.76 -3.96
N ILE A 34 -2.42 7.83 -4.68
CA ILE A 34 -3.08 9.13 -4.54
C ILE A 34 -4.50 9.02 -5.11
N LEU A 35 -5.48 9.65 -4.45
CA LEU A 35 -6.84 9.79 -4.98
C LEU A 35 -6.80 10.40 -6.38
N LYS A 36 -7.51 9.77 -7.34
CA LYS A 36 -7.57 10.25 -8.72
C LYS A 36 -8.94 10.77 -9.05
N ILE A 37 -8.98 11.83 -9.86
CA ILE A 37 -10.22 12.42 -10.35
C ILE A 37 -10.31 12.23 -11.86
N THR A 38 -11.44 11.71 -12.30
CA THR A 38 -11.77 11.45 -13.71
C THR A 38 -13.17 11.96 -14.03
N ASP A 39 -13.59 11.81 -15.29
CA ASP A 39 -14.95 12.12 -15.75
C ASP A 39 -15.50 13.49 -15.33
N LEU A 40 -14.68 14.54 -15.45
CA LEU A 40 -15.13 15.91 -15.18
C LEU A 40 -16.23 16.33 -16.16
N LYS A 41 -17.40 16.68 -15.62
CA LYS A 41 -18.56 17.22 -16.33
C LYS A 41 -19.02 18.52 -15.68
N SER A 42 -19.76 19.31 -16.44
CA SER A 42 -20.49 20.46 -15.92
C SER A 42 -21.98 20.15 -15.92
N GLY A 43 -22.67 20.44 -14.82
CA GLY A 43 -24.12 20.54 -14.76
C GLY A 43 -24.67 21.90 -15.22
N CYS A 44 -23.78 22.84 -15.53
CA CYS A 44 -24.11 24.19 -15.93
C CYS A 44 -24.35 24.22 -17.47
N THR A 45 -25.03 25.23 -18.00
CA THR A 45 -25.37 25.28 -19.45
C THR A 45 -24.10 25.35 -20.30
N SER A 46 -24.13 24.85 -21.55
CA SER A 46 -22.97 24.90 -22.45
C SER A 46 -22.49 26.31 -22.78
N LEU A 47 -23.32 27.33 -22.55
CA LEU A 47 -23.01 28.74 -22.73
C LEU A 47 -22.31 29.37 -21.52
N THR A 48 -22.21 28.66 -20.39
CA THR A 48 -21.57 29.19 -19.17
C THR A 48 -20.09 29.46 -19.44
N PRO A 49 -19.62 30.71 -19.33
CA PRO A 49 -18.24 31.05 -19.64
C PRO A 49 -17.28 30.57 -18.56
N GLY A 50 -16.06 30.19 -18.98
CA GLY A 50 -14.98 29.81 -18.08
C GLY A 50 -15.15 28.44 -17.41
N PRO A 51 -14.30 28.13 -16.41
CA PRO A 51 -14.32 26.86 -15.70
C PRO A 51 -15.60 26.69 -14.88
N CYS A 52 -16.41 25.70 -15.22
CA CYS A 52 -17.71 25.44 -14.60
C CYS A 52 -17.97 23.95 -14.32
N CYS A 53 -16.95 23.10 -14.35
CA CYS A 53 -17.12 21.70 -13.94
C CYS A 53 -17.39 21.63 -12.43
N ASP A 54 -18.40 20.85 -12.07
CA ASP A 54 -18.90 20.63 -10.71
C ASP A 54 -19.26 19.16 -10.43
N ARG A 55 -19.14 18.28 -11.44
CA ARG A 55 -19.39 16.84 -11.31
C ARG A 55 -18.16 16.08 -11.74
N PHE A 56 -17.78 15.08 -10.96
CA PHE A 56 -16.58 14.30 -11.23
C PHE A 56 -16.66 12.92 -10.59
N LYS A 57 -15.84 12.00 -11.10
CA LYS A 57 -15.67 10.67 -10.51
C LYS A 57 -14.39 10.64 -9.69
N LEU A 58 -14.51 10.26 -8.42
CA LEU A 58 -13.40 10.07 -7.50
C LEU A 58 -13.02 8.59 -7.45
N HIS A 59 -11.73 8.33 -7.61
CA HIS A 59 -11.12 7.02 -7.49
C HIS A 59 -10.44 6.93 -6.13
N ILE A 60 -10.99 6.10 -5.24
CA ILE A 60 -10.51 5.90 -3.87
C ILE A 60 -9.86 4.52 -3.78
N PRO A 61 -8.54 4.43 -3.55
CA PRO A 61 -7.88 3.17 -3.24
C PRO A 61 -8.43 2.61 -1.93
N TYR A 62 -8.82 1.34 -1.93
CA TYR A 62 -9.39 0.66 -0.77
C TYR A 62 -9.16 -0.85 -0.90
N ALA A 63 -8.57 -1.48 0.11
CA ALA A 63 -8.29 -2.91 0.18
C ALA A 63 -7.58 -3.47 -1.08
N GLY A 64 -6.73 -2.67 -1.75
CA GLY A 64 -6.03 -3.06 -2.99
C GLY A 64 -6.90 -3.06 -4.25
N GLU A 65 -8.14 -2.57 -4.16
CA GLU A 65 -8.98 -2.20 -5.31
C GLU A 65 -9.13 -0.68 -5.40
N THR A 66 -9.95 -0.21 -6.33
CA THR A 66 -10.32 1.21 -6.47
C THR A 66 -11.82 1.38 -6.49
N LEU A 67 -12.38 2.00 -5.44
CA LEU A 67 -13.76 2.47 -5.41
C LEU A 67 -13.91 3.65 -6.37
N LYS A 68 -15.01 3.66 -7.13
CA LYS A 68 -15.28 4.71 -8.13
C LYS A 68 -16.60 5.39 -7.78
N TRP A 69 -16.52 6.52 -7.08
CA TRP A 69 -17.71 7.24 -6.62
C TRP A 69 -17.92 8.50 -7.44
N ASP A 70 -19.14 8.73 -7.90
CA ASP A 70 -19.50 10.01 -8.54
C ASP A 70 -19.88 11.02 -7.47
N ILE A 71 -19.27 12.20 -7.54
CA ILE A 71 -19.50 13.32 -6.63
C ILE A 71 -20.11 14.46 -7.43
N ILE A 72 -21.22 14.99 -6.94
CA ILE A 72 -22.05 15.95 -7.65
C ILE A 72 -22.20 17.20 -6.79
N PHE A 73 -21.60 18.30 -7.23
CA PHE A 73 -21.90 19.64 -6.71
C PHE A 73 -22.78 20.41 -7.69
N ASN A 74 -23.24 21.59 -7.26
CA ASN A 74 -23.84 22.60 -8.13
C ASN A 74 -22.97 23.86 -8.12
N CYS A 75 -22.40 24.21 -9.27
CA CYS A 75 -21.48 25.35 -9.42
C CYS A 75 -22.07 26.70 -8.98
N HIS A 76 -23.40 26.87 -9.05
CA HIS A 76 -24.11 28.10 -8.68
C HIS A 76 -24.45 28.21 -7.19
N TYR A 77 -24.40 27.10 -6.46
CA TYR A 77 -24.70 27.04 -5.02
C TYR A 77 -23.57 26.30 -4.29
N PRO A 78 -22.35 26.86 -4.26
CA PRO A 78 -21.16 26.18 -3.73
C PRO A 78 -21.22 25.92 -2.22
N ASP A 79 -22.12 26.60 -1.51
CA ASP A 79 -22.34 26.40 -0.08
C ASP A 79 -23.18 25.15 0.24
N LEU A 80 -23.86 24.57 -0.75
CA LEU A 80 -24.62 23.34 -0.55
C LEU A 80 -23.69 22.11 -0.55
N PRO A 81 -24.02 21.07 0.24
CA PRO A 81 -23.27 19.82 0.25
C PRO A 81 -23.40 19.08 -1.09
N PRO A 82 -22.46 18.19 -1.41
CA PRO A 82 -22.54 17.35 -2.61
C PRO A 82 -23.47 16.14 -2.43
N ASP A 83 -23.88 15.56 -3.55
CA ASP A 83 -24.46 14.22 -3.62
C ASP A 83 -23.41 13.18 -4.04
N PHE A 84 -23.65 11.92 -3.66
CA PHE A 84 -22.74 10.79 -3.90
C PHE A 84 -23.46 9.64 -4.60
N ILE A 85 -22.77 8.97 -5.53
CA ILE A 85 -23.21 7.72 -6.15
C ILE A 85 -22.08 6.69 -6.02
N PHE A 86 -22.38 5.52 -5.45
CA PHE A 86 -21.39 4.52 -5.05
C PHE A 86 -21.06 3.46 -6.11
N GLY A 87 -21.22 3.81 -7.40
CA GLY A 87 -20.81 2.95 -8.52
C GLY A 87 -21.52 1.59 -8.54
N GLU A 88 -20.75 0.50 -8.50
CA GLU A 88 -21.23 -0.88 -8.66
C GLU A 88 -21.80 -1.49 -7.36
N ASP A 89 -21.44 -0.94 -6.20
CA ASP A 89 -21.89 -1.40 -4.89
C ASP A 89 -23.26 -0.82 -4.55
N VAL A 90 -24.29 -1.23 -5.29
CA VAL A 90 -25.66 -0.72 -5.15
C VAL A 90 -26.31 -1.04 -3.78
N ASP A 91 -25.75 -1.99 -3.02
CA ASP A 91 -26.26 -2.36 -1.69
C ASP A 91 -25.57 -1.57 -0.57
N PHE A 92 -24.57 -0.73 -0.89
CA PHE A 92 -23.95 0.14 0.10
C PHE A 92 -24.88 1.33 0.38
N LEU A 93 -25.55 1.27 1.53
CA LEU A 93 -26.48 2.29 2.00
C LEU A 93 -25.90 2.95 3.26
N PRO A 94 -25.16 4.07 3.15
CA PRO A 94 -24.59 4.73 4.31
C PRO A 94 -25.69 5.32 5.19
N GLU A 95 -25.55 5.16 6.50
CA GLU A 95 -26.42 5.72 7.52
C GLU A 95 -26.19 7.25 7.61
N PRO A 96 -27.18 8.08 7.21
CA PRO A 96 -26.99 9.53 7.14
C PRO A 96 -26.76 10.16 8.51
N THR A 97 -27.31 9.59 9.58
CA THR A 97 -27.19 10.16 10.93
C THR A 97 -25.76 10.13 11.47
N THR A 98 -24.92 9.21 11.00
CA THR A 98 -23.52 9.08 11.40
C THR A 98 -22.54 9.86 10.51
N LEU A 99 -23.04 10.56 9.48
CA LEU A 99 -22.23 11.46 8.64
C LEU A 99 -22.23 12.88 9.23
N HIS A 100 -21.50 13.08 10.33
CA HIS A 100 -21.52 14.33 11.08
C HIS A 100 -21.05 15.53 10.25
N HIS A 101 -20.03 15.33 9.40
CA HIS A 101 -19.49 16.41 8.56
C HIS A 101 -20.39 16.74 7.37
N LEU A 102 -21.23 15.80 6.94
CA LEU A 102 -22.23 16.05 5.90
C LEU A 102 -23.45 16.79 6.51
N ASN A 103 -23.90 16.36 7.68
CA ASN A 103 -25.02 16.99 8.40
C ASN A 103 -24.69 18.41 8.86
N ALA A 104 -23.45 18.65 9.28
CA ALA A 104 -22.92 19.96 9.65
C ALA A 104 -21.98 20.51 8.56
N TRP A 105 -22.41 20.42 7.29
CA TRP A 105 -21.61 20.88 6.15
C TRP A 105 -21.16 22.32 6.33
N ASN A 106 -19.85 22.55 6.19
CA ASN A 106 -19.22 23.85 6.34
C ASN A 106 -18.37 24.20 5.12
N SER A 107 -18.92 24.99 4.20
CA SER A 107 -18.23 25.44 2.98
C SER A 107 -17.03 26.36 3.23
N GLN A 108 -16.90 26.91 4.45
CA GLN A 108 -15.74 27.73 4.83
C GLN A 108 -14.52 26.88 5.19
N ASN A 109 -14.69 25.59 5.45
CA ASN A 109 -13.59 24.67 5.71
C ASN A 109 -13.18 23.96 4.41
N PRO A 110 -11.98 24.19 3.85
CA PRO A 110 -11.51 23.49 2.64
C PRO A 110 -11.48 21.96 2.77
N ASP A 111 -11.38 21.42 3.99
CA ASP A 111 -11.31 19.98 4.23
C ASP A 111 -12.69 19.31 4.38
N CYS A 112 -13.80 20.07 4.30
CA CYS A 112 -15.15 19.55 4.53
C CYS A 112 -15.47 18.32 3.65
N LEU A 113 -15.15 18.37 2.36
CA LEU A 113 -15.34 17.25 1.45
C LEU A 113 -14.48 16.04 1.84
N LEU A 114 -13.21 16.27 2.19
CA LEU A 114 -12.31 15.19 2.59
C LEU A 114 -12.80 14.49 3.86
N LEU A 115 -13.33 15.26 4.83
CA LEU A 115 -13.88 14.71 6.07
C LEU A 115 -15.12 13.84 5.80
N VAL A 116 -16.03 14.30 4.92
CA VAL A 116 -17.20 13.48 4.51
C VAL A 116 -16.76 12.20 3.80
N ILE A 117 -15.78 12.26 2.89
CA ILE A 117 -15.28 11.05 2.22
C ILE A 117 -14.67 10.08 3.24
N LYS A 118 -13.93 10.57 4.24
CA LYS A 118 -13.39 9.73 5.32
C LYS A 118 -14.50 9.02 6.11
N GLU A 119 -15.57 9.73 6.47
CA GLU A 119 -16.73 9.13 7.15
C GLU A 119 -17.42 8.08 6.28
N LEU A 120 -17.62 8.37 4.99
CA LEU A 120 -18.22 7.43 4.03
C LEU A 120 -17.37 6.17 3.86
N VAL A 121 -16.05 6.30 3.74
CA VAL A 121 -15.14 5.14 3.64
C VAL A 121 -15.12 4.33 4.94
N GLN A 122 -15.23 4.98 6.10
CA GLN A 122 -15.36 4.28 7.37
C GLN A 122 -16.68 3.48 7.44
N GLN A 123 -17.79 4.03 6.94
CA GLN A 123 -19.04 3.29 6.84
C GLN A 123 -18.95 2.15 5.81
N TYR A 124 -18.26 2.38 4.69
CA TYR A 124 -17.99 1.34 3.69
C TYR A 124 -17.18 0.18 4.27
N TYR A 125 -16.19 0.47 5.12
CA TYR A 125 -15.46 -0.56 5.87
C TYR A 125 -16.40 -1.42 6.72
N ARG A 126 -17.31 -0.80 7.49
CA ARG A 126 -18.30 -1.54 8.29
C ARG A 126 -19.22 -2.40 7.42
N TYR A 127 -19.69 -1.84 6.30
CA TYR A 127 -20.48 -2.59 5.32
C TYR A 127 -19.72 -3.83 4.79
N GLN A 128 -18.41 -3.72 4.54
CA GLN A 128 -17.58 -4.86 4.15
C GLN A 128 -17.39 -5.88 5.28
N CYS A 129 -17.28 -5.44 6.55
CA CYS A 129 -17.31 -6.32 7.71
C CYS A 129 -18.62 -7.10 7.80
N ASP A 130 -19.76 -6.43 7.63
CA ASP A 130 -21.07 -7.09 7.69
C ASP A 130 -21.20 -8.14 6.59
N ARG A 131 -20.69 -7.87 5.39
CA ARG A 131 -20.65 -8.85 4.29
C ARG A 131 -19.71 -10.02 4.55
N LEU A 132 -18.59 -9.80 5.24
CA LEU A 132 -17.67 -10.87 5.61
C LEU A 132 -18.34 -11.92 6.52
N HIS A 133 -19.38 -11.55 7.28
CA HIS A 133 -20.12 -12.48 8.13
C HIS A 133 -20.82 -13.60 7.34
N GLU A 134 -20.97 -13.48 6.02
CA GLU A 134 -21.43 -14.58 5.16
C GLU A 134 -20.47 -15.79 5.17
N SER A 135 -19.18 -15.57 5.47
CA SER A 135 -18.18 -16.63 5.71
C SER A 135 -17.76 -16.65 7.18
N SER A 136 -18.24 -17.65 7.92
CA SER A 136 -17.81 -17.88 9.30
C SER A 136 -16.30 -18.15 9.42
N ARG A 137 -15.72 -18.83 8.43
CA ARG A 137 -14.29 -19.18 8.40
C ARG A 137 -13.41 -17.95 8.25
N LEU A 138 -13.72 -17.06 7.31
CA LEU A 138 -12.96 -15.83 7.09
C LEU A 138 -13.23 -14.80 8.19
N MET A 139 -14.44 -14.75 8.72
CA MET A 139 -14.76 -13.93 9.90
C MET A 139 -13.96 -14.35 11.13
N PHE A 140 -13.72 -15.65 11.31
CA PHE A 140 -12.84 -16.16 12.37
C PHE A 140 -11.41 -15.63 12.21
N GLU A 141 -10.84 -15.70 11.00
CA GLU A 141 -9.50 -15.16 10.72
C GLU A 141 -9.43 -13.65 10.96
N TYR A 142 -10.43 -12.90 10.47
CA TYR A 142 -10.52 -11.45 10.69
C TYR A 142 -10.55 -11.10 12.19
N THR A 143 -11.39 -11.78 12.97
CA THR A 143 -11.50 -11.55 14.42
C THR A 143 -10.17 -11.83 15.12
N ALA A 144 -9.52 -12.94 14.79
CA ALA A 144 -8.23 -13.31 15.36
C ALA A 144 -7.14 -12.27 15.05
N LEU A 145 -7.14 -11.71 13.84
CA LEU A 145 -6.22 -10.63 13.44
C LEU A 145 -6.52 -9.32 14.18
N GLN A 146 -7.80 -8.99 14.36
CA GLN A 146 -8.23 -7.76 15.03
C GLN A 146 -7.93 -7.77 16.53
N GLU A 147 -7.99 -8.93 17.19
CA GLU A 147 -7.57 -9.11 18.59
C GLU A 147 -6.05 -8.97 18.80
N GLY A 148 -5.27 -9.09 17.72
CA GLY A 148 -3.84 -8.86 17.74
C GLY A 148 -3.50 -7.38 18.01
N PRO A 149 -2.59 -7.07 18.95
CA PRO A 149 -2.24 -5.68 19.28
C PRO A 149 -1.55 -4.93 18.13
N GLU A 150 -1.08 -5.66 17.13
CA GLU A 150 -0.28 -5.15 16.02
C GLU A 150 -1.11 -4.68 14.82
N PHE A 151 -2.28 -5.29 14.57
CA PHE A 151 -3.03 -5.10 13.33
C PHE A 151 -4.35 -4.35 13.47
N GLY A 152 -4.87 -4.17 14.70
CA GLY A 152 -6.10 -3.45 15.06
C GLY A 152 -6.78 -2.61 13.96
N ASP A 153 -6.58 -1.28 13.97
CA ASP A 153 -7.12 -0.36 12.96
C ASP A 153 -6.28 -0.32 11.66
N ASN A 154 -5.27 -1.17 11.56
CA ASN A 154 -4.31 -1.25 10.45
C ASN A 154 -4.70 -2.32 9.42
N MET A 155 -6.00 -2.61 9.31
CA MET A 155 -6.54 -3.59 8.37
C MET A 155 -7.75 -3.05 7.60
N GLU A 156 -7.78 -3.34 6.30
CA GLU A 156 -8.93 -3.12 5.42
C GLU A 156 -9.39 -4.45 4.85
N ILE A 157 -10.69 -4.59 4.64
CA ILE A 157 -11.27 -5.79 4.05
C ILE A 157 -12.22 -5.45 2.91
N TYR A 158 -12.26 -6.34 1.95
CA TYR A 158 -13.23 -6.34 0.87
C TYR A 158 -13.83 -7.74 0.74
N ALA A 159 -15.15 -7.84 0.81
CA ALA A 159 -15.91 -9.04 0.54
C ALA A 159 -16.56 -8.90 -0.85
N GLY A 160 -16.20 -9.78 -1.77
CA GLY A 160 -16.78 -9.87 -3.11
C GLY A 160 -18.25 -10.30 -3.05
N ARG A 161 -19.01 -9.98 -4.09
CA ARG A 161 -20.38 -10.48 -4.20
C ARG A 161 -20.35 -11.98 -4.45
N LYS A 162 -21.23 -12.70 -3.77
CA LYS A 162 -21.41 -14.13 -4.04
C LYS A 162 -21.83 -14.29 -5.49
N ASN A 163 -21.09 -15.12 -6.23
CA ASN A 163 -21.47 -15.43 -7.59
C ASN A 163 -22.81 -16.19 -7.57
N ASN A 164 -23.83 -15.67 -8.25
CA ASN A 164 -25.17 -16.27 -8.26
C ASN A 164 -25.21 -17.69 -8.87
N TRP A 165 -24.20 -18.07 -9.66
CA TRP A 165 -24.16 -19.31 -10.42
C TRP A 165 -23.30 -20.36 -9.72
N THR A 166 -22.12 -19.97 -9.25
CA THR A 166 -21.18 -20.89 -8.56
C THR A 166 -21.35 -20.87 -7.04
N GLY A 167 -21.97 -19.83 -6.49
CA GLY A 167 -22.04 -19.60 -5.06
C GLY A 167 -20.69 -19.20 -4.44
N GLU A 168 -19.66 -18.95 -5.26
CA GLU A 168 -18.33 -18.61 -4.77
C GLU A 168 -18.31 -17.22 -4.15
N PHE A 169 -17.62 -17.13 -3.01
CA PHE A 169 -17.39 -15.93 -2.25
C PHE A 169 -15.90 -15.66 -2.29
N SER A 170 -15.52 -14.46 -2.72
CA SER A 170 -14.15 -13.99 -2.65
C SER A 170 -14.00 -12.94 -1.56
N ALA A 171 -12.84 -12.90 -0.93
CA ALA A 171 -12.51 -11.86 0.02
C ALA A 171 -11.07 -11.41 -0.16
N ARG A 172 -10.76 -10.23 0.35
CA ARG A 172 -9.41 -9.74 0.42
C ARG A 172 -9.18 -8.97 1.69
N PHE A 173 -8.08 -9.28 2.36
CA PHE A 173 -7.58 -8.52 3.50
C PHE A 173 -6.36 -7.73 3.04
N LEU A 174 -6.27 -6.48 3.45
CA LEU A 174 -5.10 -5.64 3.27
C LEU A 174 -4.62 -5.19 4.65
N LEU A 175 -3.41 -5.55 5.02
CA LEU A 175 -2.83 -5.27 6.32
C LEU A 175 -1.63 -4.33 6.17
N LYS A 176 -1.57 -3.30 7.01
CA LYS A 176 -0.35 -2.51 7.19
C LYS A 176 0.57 -3.19 8.20
N LEU A 177 1.76 -3.58 7.77
CA LEU A 177 2.71 -4.29 8.62
C LEU A 177 3.33 -3.34 9.65
N PRO A 178 3.41 -3.74 10.94
CA PRO A 178 3.89 -2.90 12.05
C PRO A 178 5.43 -2.84 12.10
N VAL A 179 6.05 -2.37 11.03
CA VAL A 179 7.51 -2.28 10.91
C VAL A 179 7.94 -0.82 10.94
N ASP A 180 8.95 -0.52 11.75
CA ASP A 180 9.55 0.82 11.80
C ASP A 180 10.50 1.03 10.61
N PHE A 181 10.03 1.79 9.62
CA PHE A 181 10.80 2.17 8.44
C PHE A 181 11.49 3.53 8.54
N SER A 182 11.43 4.22 9.70
CA SER A 182 11.99 5.58 9.86
C SER A 182 13.49 5.69 9.58
N ASN A 183 14.22 4.58 9.71
CA ASN A 183 15.67 4.51 9.51
C ASN A 183 16.09 4.18 8.06
N ILE A 184 15.15 4.10 7.12
CA ILE A 184 15.49 3.90 5.71
C ILE A 184 16.16 5.18 5.16
N PRO A 185 17.28 5.09 4.42
CA PRO A 185 17.94 6.24 3.81
C PRO A 185 17.05 6.95 2.78
N THR A 186 17.20 8.25 2.59
CA THR A 186 16.53 8.97 1.51
C THR A 186 17.16 8.59 0.17
N TYR A 187 16.36 8.56 -0.90
CA TYR A 187 16.86 8.33 -2.25
C TYR A 187 16.40 9.47 -3.16
N LEU A 188 17.16 9.72 -4.22
CA LEU A 188 16.82 10.74 -5.21
C LEU A 188 15.84 10.14 -6.23
N LEU A 189 14.60 10.64 -6.22
CA LEU A 189 13.64 10.39 -7.29
C LEU A 189 14.10 11.08 -8.59
N LYS A 190 13.81 10.47 -9.74
CA LYS A 190 14.07 11.08 -11.06
C LYS A 190 13.34 12.42 -11.24
N ASP A 191 12.19 12.56 -10.60
CA ASP A 191 11.42 13.80 -10.52
C ASP A 191 11.31 14.21 -9.05
N PRO A 192 11.94 15.33 -8.63
CA PRO A 192 11.92 15.79 -7.24
C PRO A 192 10.55 16.33 -6.80
N THR A 193 9.58 16.46 -7.71
CA THR A 193 8.22 16.92 -7.39
C THR A 193 7.29 15.79 -6.97
N ILE A 194 7.71 14.53 -7.13
CA ILE A 194 6.95 13.35 -6.72
C ILE A 194 7.19 13.09 -5.23
N ASP A 195 6.12 13.10 -4.44
CA ASP A 195 6.14 12.59 -3.07
C ASP A 195 6.24 11.05 -3.12
N PRO A 196 7.30 10.42 -2.58
CA PRO A 196 7.42 8.96 -2.54
C PRO A 196 6.36 8.29 -1.66
N GLY A 197 5.59 9.06 -0.89
CA GLY A 197 4.56 8.56 0.01
C GLY A 197 5.11 8.17 1.37
N GLU A 198 4.25 7.56 2.19
CA GLU A 198 4.66 7.01 3.48
C GLU A 198 5.48 5.74 3.30
N ASP A 199 6.53 5.58 4.12
CA ASP A 199 7.31 4.35 4.17
C ASP A 199 6.50 3.24 4.84
N VAL A 200 5.86 2.41 4.01
CA VAL A 200 4.96 1.36 4.47
C VAL A 200 5.16 0.05 3.70
N ALA A 201 4.91 -1.07 4.37
CA ALA A 201 4.74 -2.37 3.74
C ALA A 201 3.31 -2.86 3.98
N LEU A 202 2.63 -3.26 2.91
CA LEU A 202 1.25 -3.72 2.94
C LEU A 202 1.18 -5.18 2.50
N LEU A 203 0.55 -6.04 3.30
CA LEU A 203 0.27 -7.42 2.93
C LEU A 203 -1.18 -7.54 2.47
N SER A 204 -1.38 -7.87 1.20
CA SER A 204 -2.69 -8.23 0.66
C SER A 204 -2.82 -9.75 0.62
N VAL A 205 -3.92 -10.27 1.16
CA VAL A 205 -4.26 -11.70 1.12
C VAL A 205 -5.60 -11.82 0.44
N SER A 206 -5.64 -12.45 -0.74
CA SER A 206 -6.88 -12.71 -1.48
C SER A 206 -7.32 -14.16 -1.30
N PHE A 207 -8.61 -14.36 -1.10
CA PHE A 207 -9.28 -15.64 -0.95
C PHE A 207 -10.25 -15.81 -2.12
N GLU A 208 -10.11 -16.88 -2.89
CA GLU A 208 -11.05 -17.20 -4.00
C GLU A 208 -12.22 -18.09 -3.54
N ASP A 209 -12.15 -18.62 -2.31
CA ASP A 209 -13.21 -19.41 -1.69
C ASP A 209 -13.46 -18.98 -0.24
N ALA A 210 -14.64 -19.34 0.27
CA ALA A 210 -15.07 -19.02 1.63
C ALA A 210 -14.35 -19.82 2.72
N GLU A 211 -13.69 -20.94 2.37
CA GLU A 211 -13.05 -21.87 3.30
C GLU A 211 -11.55 -21.57 3.52
N ALA A 212 -11.02 -20.56 2.82
CA ALA A 212 -9.62 -20.19 2.79
C ALA A 212 -8.69 -21.30 2.28
N THR A 213 -9.11 -22.08 1.27
CA THR A 213 -8.25 -23.10 0.65
C THR A 213 -7.42 -22.57 -0.51
N GLN A 214 -7.94 -21.60 -1.24
CA GLN A 214 -7.26 -20.90 -2.34
C GLN A 214 -6.88 -19.49 -1.89
N VAL A 215 -5.64 -19.38 -1.37
CA VAL A 215 -5.11 -18.17 -0.75
C VAL A 215 -3.94 -17.62 -1.55
N PHE A 216 -4.02 -16.33 -1.91
CA PHE A 216 -3.01 -15.65 -2.73
C PHE A 216 -2.47 -14.42 -1.99
N PRO A 217 -1.31 -14.54 -1.32
CA PRO A 217 -0.66 -13.42 -0.68
C PRO A 217 0.12 -12.55 -1.69
N LYS A 218 0.15 -11.24 -1.47
CA LYS A 218 0.95 -10.26 -2.19
C LYS A 218 1.49 -9.22 -1.22
N LEU A 219 2.80 -8.99 -1.24
CA LEU A 219 3.45 -7.95 -0.45
C LEU A 219 3.71 -6.72 -1.32
N TYR A 220 3.24 -5.56 -0.90
CA TYR A 220 3.53 -4.27 -1.51
C TYR A 220 4.48 -3.50 -0.61
N LEU A 221 5.53 -2.93 -1.21
CA LEU A 221 6.54 -2.16 -0.52
C LEU A 221 6.53 -0.73 -1.07
N SER A 222 6.59 0.25 -0.19
CA SER A 222 6.75 1.64 -0.62
C SER A 222 8.05 1.82 -1.43
N PRO A 223 8.11 2.80 -2.34
CA PRO A 223 9.25 2.99 -3.24
C PRO A 223 10.61 3.08 -2.52
N ARG A 224 10.68 3.65 -1.32
CA ARG A 224 11.93 3.74 -0.53
C ARG A 224 12.38 2.37 -0.01
N ILE A 225 11.44 1.51 0.37
CA ILE A 225 11.73 0.14 0.81
C ILE A 225 12.19 -0.71 -0.38
N GLU A 226 11.54 -0.58 -1.54
CA GLU A 226 11.92 -1.30 -2.76
C GLU A 226 13.37 -1.03 -3.16
N GLN A 227 13.92 0.17 -2.94
CA GLN A 227 15.34 0.43 -3.25
C GLN A 227 16.32 -0.46 -2.49
N GLY A 228 15.95 -0.96 -1.30
CA GLY A 228 16.77 -1.89 -0.51
C GLY A 228 16.55 -3.37 -0.88
N VAL A 229 15.45 -3.71 -1.55
CA VAL A 229 15.06 -5.07 -1.93
C VAL A 229 15.19 -5.22 -3.44
N VAL A 230 16.20 -5.94 -3.90
CA VAL A 230 16.45 -6.11 -5.34
C VAL A 230 15.45 -7.06 -5.98
N GLU A 231 15.18 -8.18 -5.31
CA GLU A 231 14.29 -9.22 -5.82
C GLU A 231 13.87 -10.13 -4.66
N TYR A 232 12.64 -10.64 -4.68
CA TYR A 232 12.21 -11.73 -3.83
C TYR A 232 11.22 -12.63 -4.57
N ASP A 233 11.14 -13.88 -4.15
CA ASP A 233 10.11 -14.82 -4.59
C ASP A 233 8.79 -14.48 -3.87
N ALA A 234 7.86 -13.88 -4.60
CA ALA A 234 6.57 -13.46 -4.06
C ALA A 234 5.54 -14.59 -3.94
N GLU A 235 5.82 -15.77 -4.53
CA GLU A 235 4.90 -16.90 -4.52
C GLU A 235 5.31 -17.95 -3.48
N GLY A 236 6.56 -18.42 -3.56
CA GLY A 236 7.09 -19.46 -2.69
C GLY A 236 7.89 -18.96 -1.50
N PHE A 237 8.22 -17.66 -1.46
CA PHE A 237 9.12 -17.05 -0.47
C PHE A 237 10.48 -17.78 -0.34
N THR A 238 10.94 -18.39 -1.44
CA THR A 238 12.18 -19.20 -1.48
C THR A 238 13.41 -18.40 -1.91
N LYS A 239 13.27 -17.12 -2.25
CA LYS A 239 14.39 -16.27 -2.67
C LYS A 239 14.22 -14.87 -2.11
N LEU A 240 15.32 -14.28 -1.67
CA LEU A 240 15.43 -12.87 -1.30
C LEU A 240 16.81 -12.39 -1.72
N THR A 241 16.87 -11.20 -2.31
CA THR A 241 18.08 -10.47 -2.67
C THR A 241 17.95 -9.04 -2.16
N LEU A 242 18.90 -8.62 -1.33
CA LEU A 242 18.95 -7.30 -0.72
C LEU A 242 20.16 -6.54 -1.27
N LEU A 243 20.00 -5.24 -1.52
CA LEU A 243 21.09 -4.31 -1.80
C LEU A 243 21.35 -3.51 -0.53
N LEU A 244 22.56 -3.65 0.00
CA LEU A 244 22.97 -3.02 1.25
C LEU A 244 24.21 -2.16 1.02
N MET A 245 24.39 -1.16 1.89
CA MET A 245 25.53 -0.25 1.86
C MET A 245 26.26 -0.25 3.20
N TRP A 246 27.59 -0.30 3.14
CA TRP A 246 28.48 -0.18 4.28
C TRP A 246 29.59 0.81 3.97
N LYS A 247 29.59 2.00 4.61
CA LYS A 247 30.60 3.06 4.39
C LYS A 247 30.90 3.28 2.90
N ASP A 248 29.84 3.59 2.14
CA ASP A 248 29.86 3.83 0.68
C ASP A 248 30.20 2.62 -0.20
N PHE A 249 30.34 1.42 0.37
CA PHE A 249 30.47 0.17 -0.37
C PHE A 249 29.12 -0.53 -0.48
N CYS A 250 28.57 -0.61 -1.71
CA CYS A 250 27.37 -1.39 -1.99
C CYS A 250 27.70 -2.88 -2.19
N PHE A 251 26.83 -3.75 -1.69
CA PHE A 251 26.92 -5.19 -1.86
C PHE A 251 25.53 -5.83 -1.85
N LEU A 252 25.43 -6.99 -2.49
CA LEU A 252 24.23 -7.81 -2.49
C LEU A 252 24.32 -8.90 -1.43
N VAL A 253 23.20 -9.19 -0.77
CA VAL A 253 23.03 -10.40 0.03
C VAL A 253 21.85 -11.17 -0.53
N HIS A 254 22.06 -12.43 -0.89
CA HIS A 254 20.97 -13.28 -1.37
C HIS A 254 20.96 -14.67 -0.73
N ASN A 255 19.79 -15.32 -0.90
CA ASN A 255 19.38 -16.73 -0.68
C ASN A 255 18.44 -17.00 0.51
N LEU A 256 17.41 -17.80 0.26
CA LEU A 256 16.56 -18.49 1.25
C LEU A 256 16.41 -19.97 0.81
N PRO A 257 16.48 -20.96 1.71
CA PRO A 257 16.31 -22.36 1.33
C PRO A 257 14.82 -22.73 1.22
N LEU A 258 14.52 -23.79 0.46
CA LEU A 258 13.15 -24.31 0.26
C LEU A 258 12.43 -24.63 1.58
N TYR A 259 13.17 -25.00 2.63
CA TYR A 259 12.62 -25.33 3.96
C TYR A 259 12.95 -24.28 5.02
N PHE A 260 13.20 -23.03 4.65
CA PHE A 260 13.25 -21.94 5.62
C PHE A 260 11.93 -21.84 6.41
N PRO A 261 11.93 -21.59 7.73
CA PRO A 261 13.06 -21.36 8.64
C PRO A 261 13.65 -22.61 9.29
N ARG A 262 13.21 -23.82 8.93
CA ARG A 262 13.77 -25.06 9.49
C ARG A 262 15.25 -25.20 9.13
N ASP A 263 15.58 -24.92 7.88
CA ASP A 263 16.95 -24.95 7.39
C ASP A 263 17.60 -23.56 7.49
N GLN A 264 18.86 -23.54 7.93
CA GLN A 264 19.64 -22.31 7.97
C GLN A 264 19.87 -21.79 6.54
N PRO A 265 19.58 -20.51 6.26
CA PRO A 265 19.89 -19.94 4.97
C PRO A 265 21.38 -19.91 4.67
N THR A 266 21.73 -20.04 3.39
CA THR A 266 23.09 -19.80 2.93
C THR A 266 23.21 -18.36 2.49
N LEU A 267 23.89 -17.51 3.25
CA LEU A 267 24.05 -16.10 2.90
C LEU A 267 25.14 -15.95 1.86
N THR A 268 24.81 -15.42 0.68
CA THR A 268 25.81 -15.11 -0.34
C THR A 268 26.02 -13.61 -0.41
N PHE A 269 27.22 -13.15 -0.05
CA PHE A 269 27.64 -11.77 -0.14
C PHE A 269 28.33 -11.57 -1.49
N GLN A 270 27.86 -10.61 -2.28
CA GLN A 270 28.38 -10.35 -3.62
C GLN A 270 28.71 -8.86 -3.78
N SER A 271 29.88 -8.58 -4.33
CA SER A 271 30.30 -7.21 -4.63
C SER A 271 29.66 -6.77 -5.95
N VAL A 272 29.33 -5.49 -6.06
CA VAL A 272 28.85 -4.89 -7.32
C VAL A 272 29.97 -4.24 -8.14
N TYR A 273 31.20 -4.22 -7.62
CA TYR A 273 32.33 -3.52 -8.24
C TYR A 273 33.47 -4.45 -8.69
N HIS A 274 33.59 -5.64 -8.09
CA HIS A 274 34.78 -6.47 -8.23
C HIS A 274 34.46 -7.77 -8.96
N PHE A 275 35.30 -8.14 -9.92
CA PHE A 275 35.24 -9.36 -10.71
C PHE A 275 36.39 -10.32 -10.35
N THR A 276 36.11 -11.61 -10.43
CA THR A 276 37.12 -12.67 -10.34
C THR A 276 37.91 -12.79 -11.64
N SER A 277 38.99 -13.57 -11.63
CA SER A 277 39.75 -13.89 -12.85
C SER A 277 38.92 -14.60 -13.94
N SER A 278 37.80 -15.23 -13.58
CA SER A 278 36.85 -15.85 -14.51
C SER A 278 35.81 -14.88 -15.07
N GLY A 279 35.86 -13.58 -14.70
CA GLY A 279 34.90 -12.57 -15.15
C GLY A 279 33.55 -12.60 -14.45
N GLN A 280 33.39 -13.40 -13.39
CA GLN A 280 32.20 -13.39 -12.54
C GLN A 280 32.35 -12.36 -11.42
N LEU A 281 31.24 -11.85 -10.88
CA LEU A 281 31.29 -10.97 -9.72
C LEU A 281 31.87 -11.71 -8.50
N TYR A 282 32.73 -11.01 -7.75
CA TYR A 282 33.33 -11.53 -6.54
C TYR A 282 32.24 -11.78 -5.49
N GLN A 283 32.22 -13.00 -4.96
CA GLN A 283 31.24 -13.44 -3.98
C GLN A 283 31.87 -14.32 -2.90
N GLN A 284 31.28 -14.28 -1.72
CA GLN A 284 31.61 -15.17 -0.61
C GLN A 284 30.34 -15.74 0.00
N ILE A 285 30.38 -17.04 0.29
CA ILE A 285 29.25 -17.79 0.80
C ILE A 285 29.46 -18.05 2.30
N GLN A 286 28.48 -17.64 3.10
CA GLN A 286 28.45 -17.84 4.53
C GLN A 286 27.33 -18.80 4.93
N LYS A 287 27.76 -19.96 5.43
CA LYS A 287 26.89 -21.03 5.96
C LYS A 287 27.00 -21.17 7.48
N SER A 288 28.03 -20.58 8.08
CA SER A 288 28.31 -20.69 9.52
C SER A 288 28.15 -19.33 10.17
N TYR A 289 26.93 -19.07 10.63
CA TYR A 289 26.57 -17.90 11.42
C TYR A 289 25.51 -18.27 12.46
N PRO A 290 25.31 -17.47 13.53
CA PRO A 290 24.32 -17.78 14.55
C PRO A 290 22.92 -17.93 13.94
N TYR A 291 22.33 -19.11 14.12
CA TYR A 291 20.99 -19.42 13.63
C TYR A 291 20.26 -20.36 14.59
N SER A 292 18.97 -20.13 14.77
CA SER A 292 18.07 -21.08 15.44
C SER A 292 16.77 -21.15 14.66
N PRO A 293 16.31 -22.35 14.28
CA PRO A 293 15.01 -22.51 13.63
C PRO A 293 13.82 -22.21 14.57
N ARG A 294 14.09 -21.92 15.85
CA ARG A 294 13.08 -21.55 16.85
C ARG A 294 12.90 -20.04 17.00
N TRP A 295 13.74 -19.23 16.37
CA TRP A 295 13.57 -17.79 16.39
C TRP A 295 12.38 -17.39 15.51
N ASP A 296 11.66 -16.34 15.90
CA ASP A 296 10.73 -15.69 15.00
C ASP A 296 11.50 -14.90 13.91
N GLY A 297 10.76 -14.42 12.90
CA GLY A 297 11.36 -13.67 11.79
C GLY A 297 12.08 -12.40 12.23
N ASN A 298 11.58 -11.71 13.26
CA ASN A 298 12.15 -10.47 13.76
C ASN A 298 13.51 -10.71 14.43
N GLU A 299 13.60 -11.72 15.29
CA GLU A 299 14.85 -12.12 15.93
C GLU A 299 15.84 -12.66 14.89
N MET A 300 15.40 -13.44 13.89
CA MET A 300 16.26 -13.85 12.77
C MET A 300 16.84 -12.65 12.01
N ALA A 301 16.01 -11.67 11.65
CA ALA A 301 16.44 -10.46 10.95
C ALA A 301 17.42 -9.62 11.80
N LYS A 302 17.15 -9.48 13.10
CA LYS A 302 18.03 -8.78 14.05
C LYS A 302 19.41 -9.44 14.14
N ARG A 303 19.46 -10.77 14.20
CA ARG A 303 20.71 -11.55 14.24
C ARG A 303 21.45 -11.49 12.92
N ALA A 304 20.75 -11.56 11.79
CA ALA A 304 21.33 -11.36 10.46
C ALA A 304 21.97 -9.97 10.34
N LYS A 305 21.25 -8.91 10.76
CA LYS A 305 21.78 -7.54 10.80
C LYS A 305 23.04 -7.41 11.67
N ALA A 306 23.05 -8.05 12.84
CA ALA A 306 24.23 -8.08 13.70
C ALA A 306 25.41 -8.78 13.01
N TYR A 307 25.17 -9.93 12.37
CA TYR A 307 26.18 -10.66 11.61
C TYR A 307 26.72 -9.85 10.42
N PHE A 308 25.85 -9.16 9.66
CA PHE A 308 26.27 -8.30 8.56
C PHE A 308 27.23 -7.21 9.05
N LYS A 309 26.92 -6.54 10.16
CA LYS A 309 27.82 -5.53 10.75
C LYS A 309 29.20 -6.09 11.11
N THR A 310 29.29 -7.36 11.49
CA THR A 310 30.58 -8.00 11.82
C THR A 310 31.34 -8.51 10.60
N TYR A 311 30.63 -9.00 9.58
CA TYR A 311 31.22 -9.73 8.45
C TYR A 311 31.53 -8.83 7.24
N VAL A 312 30.71 -7.80 6.99
CA VAL A 312 30.86 -6.94 5.80
C VAL A 312 32.23 -6.26 5.69
N PRO A 313 32.88 -5.79 6.77
CA PRO A 313 34.26 -5.27 6.68
C PRO A 313 35.24 -6.31 6.13
N GLN A 314 35.14 -7.56 6.59
CA GLN A 314 36.02 -8.67 6.17
C GLN A 314 35.75 -9.04 4.70
N PHE A 315 34.48 -9.06 4.31
CA PHE A 315 34.08 -9.27 2.92
C PHE A 315 34.62 -8.18 1.99
N GLN A 316 34.52 -6.91 2.39
CA GLN A 316 35.02 -5.77 1.64
C GLN A 316 36.55 -5.85 1.45
N GLU A 317 37.31 -6.09 2.52
CA GLU A 317 38.77 -6.29 2.45
C GLU A 317 39.14 -7.45 1.51
N ALA A 318 38.43 -8.57 1.60
CA ALA A 318 38.67 -9.73 0.76
C ALA A 318 38.31 -9.47 -0.73
N ALA A 319 37.29 -8.67 -1.00
CA ALA A 319 36.92 -8.25 -2.35
C ALA A 319 37.99 -7.36 -2.98
N PHE A 320 38.57 -6.42 -2.22
CA PHE A 320 39.69 -5.60 -2.69
C PHE A 320 40.96 -6.42 -2.92
N ALA A 321 41.23 -7.42 -2.06
CA ALA A 321 42.44 -8.24 -2.17
C ALA A 321 42.40 -9.22 -3.35
N ASN A 322 41.23 -9.79 -3.64
CA ASN A 322 41.09 -10.91 -4.59
C ASN A 322 40.35 -10.55 -5.88
N GLY A 323 39.56 -9.48 -5.86
CA GLY A 323 38.78 -9.02 -6.99
C GLY A 323 39.50 -7.94 -7.79
N LYS A 324 39.17 -7.84 -9.07
CA LYS A 324 39.61 -6.76 -9.96
C LYS A 324 38.43 -5.83 -10.24
N LEU A 325 38.67 -4.52 -10.23
CA LEU A 325 37.68 -3.52 -10.63
C LEU A 325 37.31 -3.66 -12.11
#